data_AF-A0A2G5L2Y1-F1
#
_entry.id   AF-A0A2G5L2Y1-F1
#
_cell.length_a   1.000
_cell.length_b   1.000
_cell.length_c   1.000
_cell.angle_alpha   90.00
_cell.angle_beta   90.00
_cell.angle_gamma   90.00
#
_symmetry.space_group_name_H-M   'P 1'
#
loop_
_entity.id
_entity.type
_entity.pdbx_description
1 polymer ?
#
loop_
_entity_poly.entity_id
_entity_poly.type
_entity_poly.pdbx_seq_one_letter_code
_entity_poly.pdbx_strand_id
1 'polypeptide(L)'
;MSNKYLDILELQPGATTQEVKSAYRRLSKRYHPDISKDPNAKEKFIEITEAYQFLTQVGPTPHHEPITYNYNPEADEYEARRRQARARAKQKAREAERLQQELMQQILAVFDYIALGILAFNILLSLDYSLPRNTEEQQIRSITKVYERNRGNARYRYDEIAFDKYTMRFDKGEVIRLDHYDRAEVESTSLLGKPMRAVLTIDGRLESHEQIYNIYKVFGIIIPVMFLVVCLYRFVMKTLDAKLSLAILMVMLLLFQLYMFLKI
;
A
#
# COMPACT_ATOMS: atom_id res chain seq x y z
N MET A 1 1.18 -70.95 -25.88
CA MET A 1 0.59 -69.63 -26.18
C MET A 1 1.64 -68.59 -25.86
N SER A 2 2.13 -67.84 -26.85
CA SER A 2 3.15 -66.81 -26.63
C SER A 2 2.51 -65.55 -26.04
N ASN A 3 3.13 -64.95 -25.02
CA ASN A 3 2.67 -63.68 -24.46
C ASN A 3 3.14 -62.56 -25.40
N LYS A 4 2.20 -61.84 -26.03
CA LYS A 4 2.49 -60.76 -26.99
C LYS A 4 3.56 -59.78 -26.48
N TYR A 5 3.61 -59.50 -25.18
CA TYR A 5 4.59 -58.59 -24.57
C TYR A 5 6.01 -59.17 -24.47
N LEU A 6 6.15 -60.49 -24.30
CA LEU A 6 7.45 -61.16 -24.35
C LEU A 6 7.99 -61.18 -25.79
N ASP A 7 7.11 -61.38 -26.76
CA ASP A 7 7.48 -61.36 -28.19
C ASP A 7 7.98 -59.97 -28.62
N ILE A 8 7.31 -58.89 -28.17
CA ILE A 8 7.73 -57.50 -28.43
C ILE A 8 9.13 -57.20 -27.86
N LEU A 9 9.49 -57.80 -26.72
CA LEU A 9 10.84 -57.68 -26.13
C LEU A 9 11.85 -58.70 -26.64
N GLU A 10 11.47 -59.54 -27.62
CA GLU A 10 12.30 -60.63 -28.16
C GLU A 10 12.78 -61.61 -27.05
N LEU A 11 11.90 -61.93 -26.09
CA LEU A 11 12.21 -62.79 -24.94
C LEU A 11 11.38 -64.07 -24.95
N GLN A 12 11.95 -65.15 -24.40
CA GLN A 12 11.24 -66.41 -24.26
C GLN A 12 10.37 -66.47 -22.99
N PRO A 13 9.32 -67.31 -22.98
CA PRO A 13 8.54 -67.61 -21.78
C PRO A 13 9.45 -68.09 -20.63
N GLY A 14 9.32 -67.47 -19.45
CA GLY A 14 10.18 -67.76 -18.30
C GLY A 14 11.38 -66.82 -18.14
N ALA A 15 11.51 -65.79 -18.99
CA ALA A 15 12.53 -64.76 -18.84
C ALA A 15 12.48 -64.08 -17.46
N THR A 16 13.66 -63.88 -16.88
CA THR A 16 13.85 -63.21 -15.59
C THR A 16 13.61 -61.70 -15.72
N THR A 17 13.29 -61.04 -14.60
CA THR A 17 13.14 -59.57 -14.56
C THR A 17 14.43 -58.83 -14.97
N GLN A 18 15.59 -59.45 -14.82
CA GLN A 18 16.87 -58.91 -15.30
C GLN A 18 16.96 -58.95 -16.83
N GLU A 19 16.50 -60.04 -17.46
CA GLU A 19 16.47 -60.18 -18.92
C GLU A 19 15.46 -59.23 -19.55
N VAL A 20 14.29 -59.06 -18.93
CA VAL A 20 13.28 -58.04 -19.31
C VAL A 20 13.89 -56.63 -19.31
N LYS A 21 14.61 -56.26 -18.25
CA LYS A 21 15.32 -54.97 -18.16
C LYS A 21 16.43 -54.81 -19.20
N SER A 22 17.16 -55.89 -19.49
CA SER A 22 18.25 -55.90 -20.47
C SER A 22 17.73 -55.75 -21.91
N ALA A 23 16.68 -56.49 -22.25
CA ALA A 23 16.04 -56.44 -23.57
C ALA A 23 15.41 -55.06 -23.83
N TYR A 24 14.71 -54.49 -22.85
CA TYR A 24 14.19 -53.13 -22.93
C TYR A 24 15.31 -52.12 -23.23
N ARG A 25 16.41 -52.12 -22.46
CA ARG A 25 17.54 -51.21 -22.69
C ARG A 25 18.15 -51.33 -24.08
N ARG A 26 18.21 -52.55 -24.63
CA ARG A 26 18.73 -52.80 -25.98
C ARG A 26 17.78 -52.26 -27.05
N LEU A 27 16.50 -52.60 -26.96
CA LEU A 27 15.48 -52.24 -27.95
C LEU A 27 15.11 -50.76 -27.90
N SER A 28 15.02 -50.14 -26.72
CA SER A 28 14.78 -48.71 -26.56
C SER A 28 15.90 -47.86 -27.16
N LYS A 29 17.16 -48.27 -27.07
CA LYS A 29 18.26 -47.55 -27.75
C LYS A 29 18.21 -47.70 -29.26
N ARG A 30 17.73 -48.85 -29.77
CA ARG A 30 17.63 -49.14 -31.20
C ARG A 30 16.51 -48.37 -31.88
N TYR A 31 15.38 -48.21 -31.20
CA TYR A 31 14.17 -47.56 -31.74
C TYR A 31 13.90 -46.18 -31.13
N HIS A 32 14.85 -45.58 -30.42
CA HIS A 32 14.67 -44.24 -29.84
C HIS A 32 14.30 -43.22 -30.94
N PRO A 33 13.25 -42.40 -30.77
CA PRO A 33 12.79 -41.46 -31.79
C PRO A 33 13.86 -40.44 -32.23
N ASP A 34 14.77 -40.07 -31.33
CA ASP A 34 15.87 -39.14 -31.66
C ASP A 34 17.11 -39.80 -32.29
N ILE A 35 17.21 -41.14 -32.33
CA ILE A 35 18.44 -41.86 -32.76
C ILE A 35 18.15 -42.75 -33.98
N SER A 36 16.97 -43.35 -34.04
CA SER A 36 16.58 -44.26 -35.11
C SER A 36 16.11 -43.50 -36.35
N LYS A 37 16.49 -44.00 -37.53
CA LYS A 37 16.02 -43.49 -38.84
C LYS A 37 14.83 -44.27 -39.39
N ASP A 38 14.31 -45.24 -38.62
CA ASP A 38 13.14 -46.03 -39.02
C ASP A 38 11.87 -45.14 -38.92
N PRO A 39 11.07 -45.00 -39.99
CA PRO A 39 9.83 -44.23 -39.94
C PRO A 39 8.85 -44.72 -38.87
N ASN A 40 8.93 -46.00 -38.47
CA ASN A 40 8.09 -46.60 -37.44
C ASN A 40 8.80 -46.66 -36.07
N ALA A 41 9.93 -45.98 -35.90
CA ALA A 41 10.69 -45.98 -34.64
C ALA A 41 9.85 -45.52 -33.45
N LYS A 42 9.05 -44.45 -33.62
CA LYS A 42 8.17 -43.92 -32.58
C LYS A 42 7.14 -44.96 -32.13
N GLU A 43 6.47 -45.62 -33.08
CA GLU A 43 5.46 -46.65 -32.79
C GLU A 43 6.07 -47.88 -32.10
N LYS A 44 7.17 -48.42 -32.64
CA LYS A 44 7.88 -49.55 -32.03
C LYS A 44 8.40 -49.22 -30.63
N PHE A 45 8.90 -48.00 -30.41
CA PHE A 45 9.40 -47.56 -29.12
C PHE A 45 8.29 -47.49 -28.06
N ILE A 46 7.09 -47.07 -28.47
CA ILE A 46 5.88 -47.08 -27.63
C ILE A 46 5.57 -48.53 -27.26
N GLU A 47 5.44 -49.45 -28.23
CA GLU A 47 5.15 -50.87 -27.98
C GLU A 47 6.18 -51.55 -27.06
N ILE A 48 7.47 -51.29 -27.26
CA ILE A 48 8.58 -51.79 -26.43
C ILE A 48 8.46 -51.27 -24.98
N THR A 49 8.09 -50.00 -24.82
CA THR A 49 7.93 -49.37 -23.51
C THR A 49 6.71 -49.91 -22.77
N GLU A 50 5.60 -50.10 -23.47
CA GLU A 50 4.39 -50.73 -22.94
C GLU A 50 4.67 -52.17 -22.48
N ALA A 51 5.33 -52.97 -23.32
CA ALA A 51 5.70 -54.35 -23.00
C ALA A 51 6.61 -54.46 -21.76
N TYR A 52 7.61 -53.57 -21.66
CA TYR A 52 8.48 -53.52 -20.49
C TYR A 52 7.75 -53.09 -19.21
N GLN A 53 6.89 -52.07 -19.29
CA GLN A 53 6.13 -51.61 -18.12
C GLN A 53 5.17 -52.69 -17.61
N PHE A 54 4.50 -53.40 -18.51
CA PHE A 54 3.62 -54.52 -18.18
C PHE A 54 4.38 -55.65 -17.47
N LEU A 55 5.47 -56.15 -18.09
CA LEU A 55 6.26 -57.25 -17.54
C LEU A 55 6.97 -56.87 -16.22
N THR A 56 7.20 -55.58 -15.99
CA THR A 56 7.80 -55.08 -14.74
C THR A 56 6.78 -54.97 -13.60
N GLN A 57 5.51 -54.65 -13.89
CA GLN A 57 4.47 -54.52 -12.87
C GLN A 57 3.82 -55.84 -12.49
N VAL A 58 3.60 -56.71 -13.47
CA VAL A 58 2.81 -57.93 -13.32
C VAL A 58 3.70 -59.18 -13.19
N GLY A 59 4.98 -59.06 -13.57
CA GLY A 59 5.90 -60.19 -13.64
C GLY A 59 5.71 -61.02 -14.93
N PRO A 60 6.60 -61.99 -15.22
CA PRO A 60 6.57 -62.77 -16.46
C PRO A 60 5.45 -63.83 -16.52
N THR A 61 4.49 -63.81 -15.59
CA THR A 61 3.35 -64.73 -15.56
C THR A 61 2.31 -64.39 -16.64
N PRO A 62 1.61 -65.38 -17.24
CA PRO A 62 0.61 -65.12 -18.28
C PRO A 62 -0.69 -64.58 -17.67
N HIS A 63 -1.07 -63.34 -17.99
CA HIS A 63 -2.35 -62.74 -17.59
C HIS A 63 -3.25 -62.47 -18.80
N HIS A 64 -4.55 -62.64 -18.63
CA HIS A 64 -5.55 -62.67 -19.72
C HIS A 64 -6.31 -61.34 -19.94
N GLU A 65 -5.98 -60.27 -19.21
CA GLU A 65 -6.65 -58.97 -19.38
C GLU A 65 -5.74 -57.93 -20.05
N PRO A 66 -6.20 -57.26 -21.13
CA PRO A 66 -5.43 -56.23 -21.79
C PRO A 66 -5.43 -54.94 -20.96
N ILE A 67 -4.32 -54.64 -20.28
CA ILE A 67 -4.06 -53.32 -19.69
C ILE A 67 -3.53 -52.40 -20.79
N THR A 68 -4.25 -51.33 -21.11
CA THR A 68 -3.85 -50.34 -22.13
C THR A 68 -2.98 -49.25 -21.51
N TYR A 69 -1.69 -49.24 -21.84
CA TYR A 69 -0.76 -48.19 -21.42
C TYR A 69 -0.72 -47.07 -22.46
N ASN A 70 -1.48 -45.99 -22.27
CA ASN A 70 -1.47 -44.85 -23.19
C ASN A 70 -0.29 -43.90 -22.90
N TYR A 71 0.91 -44.24 -23.36
CA TYR A 71 2.10 -43.38 -23.26
C TYR A 71 2.09 -42.32 -24.38
N ASN A 72 1.93 -41.04 -24.00
CA ASN A 72 1.96 -39.92 -24.95
C ASN A 72 3.13 -38.96 -24.63
N PRO A 73 4.27 -39.06 -25.34
CA PRO A 73 5.44 -38.21 -25.13
C PRO A 73 5.14 -36.70 -25.25
N GLU A 74 4.20 -36.34 -26.13
CA GLU A 74 3.85 -34.94 -26.39
C GLU A 74 3.08 -34.33 -25.21
N ALA A 75 2.27 -35.15 -24.51
CA ALA A 75 1.58 -34.74 -23.31
C ALA A 75 2.56 -34.49 -22.15
N ASP A 76 3.56 -35.37 -21.97
CA ASP A 76 4.59 -35.23 -20.93
C ASP A 76 5.49 -34.00 -21.16
N GLU A 77 5.90 -33.75 -22.41
CA GLU A 77 6.66 -32.55 -22.78
C GLU A 77 5.84 -31.26 -22.60
N TYR A 78 4.55 -31.29 -22.94
CA TYR A 78 3.63 -30.18 -22.69
C TYR A 78 3.53 -29.88 -21.19
N GLU A 79 3.38 -30.92 -20.37
CA GLU A 79 3.36 -30.76 -18.92
C GLU A 79 4.68 -30.20 -18.37
N ALA A 80 5.82 -30.68 -18.87
CA ALA A 80 7.14 -30.18 -18.48
C ALA A 80 7.30 -28.68 -18.82
N ARG A 81 6.91 -28.26 -20.03
CA ARG A 81 6.88 -26.84 -20.42
C ARG A 81 5.96 -26.02 -19.53
N ARG A 82 4.76 -26.54 -19.19
CA ARG A 82 3.82 -25.87 -18.29
C ARG A 82 4.38 -25.72 -16.87
N ARG A 83 5.08 -26.73 -16.35
CA ARG A 83 5.75 -26.68 -15.04
C ARG A 83 6.87 -25.64 -15.03
N GLN A 84 7.70 -25.60 -16.09
CA GLN A 84 8.74 -24.58 -16.23
C GLN A 84 8.18 -23.16 -16.33
N ALA A 85 7.11 -22.97 -17.13
CA ALA A 85 6.43 -21.68 -17.24
C ALA A 85 5.86 -21.21 -15.89
N ARG A 86 5.21 -22.12 -15.13
CA ARG A 86 4.71 -21.84 -13.77
C ARG A 86 5.85 -21.51 -12.80
N ALA A 87 6.97 -22.22 -12.86
CA ALA A 87 8.13 -21.95 -12.00
C ALA A 87 8.73 -20.57 -12.28
N ARG A 88 8.92 -20.21 -13.56
CA ARG A 88 9.39 -18.89 -13.98
C ARG A 88 8.43 -17.78 -13.57
N ALA A 89 7.12 -17.99 -13.75
CA ALA A 89 6.10 -17.03 -13.32
C ALA A 89 6.14 -16.80 -11.80
N LYS A 90 6.30 -17.88 -11.02
CA LYS A 90 6.42 -17.81 -9.55
C LYS A 90 7.70 -17.11 -9.10
N GLN A 91 8.82 -17.32 -9.79
CA GLN A 91 10.08 -16.62 -9.51
C GLN A 91 9.93 -15.11 -9.78
N LYS A 92 9.41 -14.74 -10.95
CA LYS A 92 9.14 -13.34 -11.29
C LYS A 92 8.19 -12.66 -10.32
N ALA A 93 7.13 -13.34 -9.88
CA ALA A 93 6.21 -12.81 -8.87
C ALA A 93 6.92 -12.54 -7.53
N ARG A 94 7.76 -13.46 -7.06
CA ARG A 94 8.55 -13.28 -5.82
C ARG A 94 9.58 -12.16 -5.94
N GLU A 95 10.22 -12.03 -7.09
CA GLU A 95 11.16 -10.93 -7.35
C GLU A 95 10.44 -9.59 -7.37
N ALA A 96 9.28 -9.49 -8.04
CA ALA A 96 8.45 -8.30 -8.03
C ALA A 96 7.97 -7.93 -6.61
N GLU A 97 7.53 -8.91 -5.82
CA GLU A 97 7.17 -8.71 -4.41
C GLU A 97 8.34 -8.18 -3.58
N ARG A 98 9.56 -8.72 -3.77
CA ARG A 98 10.77 -8.24 -3.08
C ARG A 98 11.11 -6.81 -3.45
N LEU A 99 11.14 -6.50 -4.75
CA LEU A 99 11.40 -5.14 -5.23
C LEU A 99 10.35 -4.15 -4.68
N GLN A 100 9.08 -4.56 -4.65
CA GLN A 100 8.01 -3.74 -4.09
C GLN A 100 8.21 -3.51 -2.58
N GLN A 101 8.63 -4.54 -1.83
CA GLN A 101 8.94 -4.41 -0.40
C GLN A 101 10.16 -3.50 -0.16
N GLU A 102 11.22 -3.64 -0.95
CA GLU A 102 12.42 -2.80 -0.87
C GLU A 102 12.10 -1.34 -1.16
N LEU A 103 11.35 -1.07 -2.24
CA LEU A 103 10.89 0.28 -2.58
C LEU A 103 10.03 0.87 -1.44
N MET A 104 9.11 0.08 -0.90
CA MET A 104 8.25 0.52 0.20
C MET A 104 9.05 0.81 1.47
N GLN A 105 10.09 0.03 1.78
CA GLN A 105 11.00 0.32 2.88
C GLN A 105 11.77 1.63 2.68
N GLN A 106 12.26 1.90 1.47
CA GLN A 106 12.94 3.17 1.16
C GLN A 106 11.99 4.36 1.33
N ILE A 107 10.75 4.25 0.85
CA ILE A 107 9.72 5.28 1.02
C ILE A 107 9.45 5.51 2.51
N LEU A 108 9.28 4.44 3.30
CA LEU A 108 9.03 4.55 4.74
C LEU A 108 10.20 5.18 5.50
N ALA A 109 11.45 4.95 5.08
CA ALA A 109 12.60 5.60 5.69
C ALA A 109 12.56 7.13 5.52
N VAL A 110 12.06 7.64 4.40
CA VAL A 110 11.82 9.08 4.22
C VAL A 110 10.73 9.56 5.18
N PHE A 111 9.65 8.79 5.33
CA PHE A 111 8.58 9.11 6.27
C PHE A 111 9.02 9.12 7.73
N ASP A 112 10.04 8.35 8.13
CA ASP A 112 10.60 8.42 9.48
C ASP A 112 11.21 9.79 9.78
N TYR A 113 11.85 10.44 8.80
CA TYR A 113 12.35 11.81 8.94
C TYR A 113 11.23 12.84 8.93
N ILE A 114 10.22 12.64 8.06
CA ILE A 114 9.03 13.50 8.02
C ILE A 114 8.30 13.44 9.37
N ALA A 115 8.14 12.25 9.95
CA ALA A 115 7.50 12.06 11.26
C ALA A 115 8.26 12.81 12.37
N LEU A 116 9.60 12.83 12.33
CA LEU A 116 10.40 13.63 13.25
C LEU A 116 10.16 15.14 13.06
N GLY A 117 10.09 15.60 11.81
CA GLY A 117 9.75 17.00 11.49
C GLY A 117 8.36 17.39 11.97
N ILE A 118 7.36 16.53 11.77
CA ILE A 118 6.00 16.69 12.29
C ILE A 118 6.03 16.78 13.81
N LEU A 119 6.75 15.90 14.48
CA LEU A 119 6.88 15.90 15.94
C LEU A 119 7.48 17.22 16.44
N ALA A 120 8.59 17.67 15.85
CA ALA A 120 9.24 18.93 16.19
C ALA A 120 8.32 20.14 15.96
N PHE A 121 7.59 20.16 14.84
CA PHE A 121 6.63 21.22 14.54
C PHE A 121 5.47 21.25 15.55
N ASN A 122 4.94 20.08 15.94
CA ASN A 122 3.86 19.99 16.93
C ASN A 122 4.33 20.36 18.34
N ILE A 123 5.59 20.05 18.70
CA ILE A 123 6.20 20.54 19.94
C ILE A 123 6.34 22.06 19.92
N LEU A 124 6.86 22.64 18.82
CA LEU A 124 6.99 24.08 18.64
C LEU A 124 5.65 24.80 18.82
N LEU A 125 4.63 24.30 18.15
CA LEU A 125 3.27 24.80 18.29
C LEU A 125 2.79 24.70 19.74
N SER A 126 3.04 23.57 20.41
CA SER A 126 2.58 23.33 21.78
C SER A 126 3.25 24.29 22.77
N LEU A 127 4.53 24.61 22.54
CA LEU A 127 5.25 25.61 23.31
C LEU A 127 4.67 27.01 23.05
N ASP A 128 4.46 27.39 21.78
CA ASP A 128 3.86 28.68 21.44
C ASP A 128 2.46 28.88 22.06
N TYR A 129 1.66 27.81 22.11
CA TYR A 129 0.35 27.83 22.78
C TYR A 129 0.43 27.96 24.30
N SER A 130 1.46 27.38 24.91
CA SER A 130 1.60 27.32 26.37
C SER A 130 2.23 28.58 26.98
N LEU A 131 2.92 29.38 26.16
CA LEU A 131 3.52 30.64 26.60
C LEU A 131 2.44 31.71 26.89
N PRO A 132 2.73 32.67 27.77
CA PRO A 132 1.86 33.83 27.99
C PRO A 132 1.59 34.56 26.67
N ARG A 133 0.39 35.14 26.53
CA ARG A 133 -0.01 35.85 25.31
C ARG A 133 0.55 37.27 25.31
N ASN A 134 0.89 37.76 24.12
CA ASN A 134 1.21 39.17 23.91
C ASN A 134 -0.08 39.92 23.63
N THR A 135 -0.36 40.95 24.43
CA THR A 135 -1.50 41.84 24.23
C THR A 135 -0.98 43.16 23.66
N GLU A 136 -1.47 43.53 22.48
CA GLU A 136 -1.13 44.80 21.85
C GLU A 136 -2.41 45.58 21.53
N GLU A 137 -2.43 46.87 21.86
CA GLU A 137 -3.51 47.78 21.47
C GLU A 137 -3.37 48.10 19.97
N GLN A 138 -4.44 47.89 19.19
CA GLN A 138 -4.47 48.15 17.74
C GLN A 138 -5.70 48.93 17.33
N GLN A 139 -5.54 49.79 16.33
CA GLN A 139 -6.64 50.57 15.76
C GLN A 139 -7.39 49.76 14.71
N ILE A 140 -8.72 49.86 14.72
CA ILE A 140 -9.57 49.27 13.70
C ILE A 140 -9.55 50.16 12.45
N ARG A 141 -8.97 49.65 11.36
CA ARG A 141 -8.91 50.33 10.06
C ARG A 141 -10.19 50.18 9.26
N SER A 142 -10.79 49.00 9.27
CA SER A 142 -12.03 48.73 8.54
C SER A 142 -12.74 47.51 9.09
N ILE A 143 -14.08 47.52 9.01
CA ILE A 143 -14.94 46.38 9.32
C ILE A 143 -15.72 46.02 8.05
N THR A 144 -15.54 44.80 7.55
CA THR A 144 -16.14 44.32 6.31
C THR A 144 -16.96 43.05 6.56
N LYS A 145 -18.24 43.08 6.16
CA LYS A 145 -19.09 41.88 6.16
C LYS A 145 -18.83 41.08 4.90
N VAL A 146 -18.29 39.86 5.03
CA VAL A 146 -17.91 39.05 3.86
C VAL A 146 -19.05 38.11 3.47
N TYR A 147 -19.44 38.18 2.19
CA TYR A 147 -20.46 37.33 1.59
C TYR A 147 -19.84 36.40 0.57
N GLU A 148 -20.22 35.13 0.62
CA GLU A 148 -19.86 34.15 -0.39
C GLU A 148 -21.01 34.03 -1.41
N ARG A 149 -20.69 34.20 -2.69
CA ARG A 149 -21.68 34.17 -3.76
C ARG A 149 -21.71 32.79 -4.40
N ASN A 150 -22.85 32.12 -4.35
CA ASN A 150 -23.03 30.84 -5.02
C ASN A 150 -24.36 30.83 -5.81
N ARG A 151 -24.26 30.66 -7.14
CA ARG A 151 -25.39 30.56 -8.09
C ARG A 151 -26.57 31.50 -7.79
N GLY A 152 -26.27 32.80 -7.63
CA GLY A 152 -27.30 33.84 -7.47
C GLY A 152 -27.69 34.18 -6.03
N ASN A 153 -27.31 33.37 -5.03
CA ASN A 153 -27.53 33.69 -3.62
C ASN A 153 -26.22 34.14 -2.95
N ALA A 154 -26.27 35.20 -2.13
CA ALA A 154 -25.15 35.71 -1.38
C ALA A 154 -25.29 35.30 0.09
N ARG A 155 -24.45 34.38 0.55
CA ARG A 155 -24.46 33.91 1.94
C ARG A 155 -23.44 34.71 2.73
N TYR A 156 -23.92 35.53 3.66
CA TYR A 156 -23.05 36.15 4.67
C TYR A 156 -22.24 35.05 5.38
N ARG A 157 -20.91 35.18 5.46
CA ARG A 157 -20.01 34.11 5.93
C ARG A 157 -19.31 34.45 7.24
N TYR A 158 -18.75 35.64 7.37
CA TYR A 158 -18.06 36.12 8.56
C TYR A 158 -17.89 37.64 8.53
N ASP A 159 -17.55 38.22 9.67
CA ASP A 159 -17.07 39.60 9.79
C ASP A 159 -15.55 39.62 9.69
N GLU A 160 -15.00 40.56 8.92
CA GLU A 160 -13.55 40.76 8.78
C GLU A 160 -13.20 42.14 9.34
N ILE A 161 -12.32 42.18 10.34
CA ILE A 161 -11.78 43.42 10.91
C ILE A 161 -10.31 43.52 10.52
N ALA A 162 -9.95 44.61 9.86
CA ALA A 162 -8.56 44.94 9.59
C ALA A 162 -8.05 45.86 10.70
N PHE A 163 -7.01 45.42 11.38
CA PHE A 163 -6.20 46.18 12.32
C PHE A 163 -4.93 46.70 11.64
N ASP A 164 -4.09 47.41 12.39
CA ASP A 164 -2.82 47.92 11.86
C ASP A 164 -1.85 46.83 11.41
N LYS A 165 -1.75 45.74 12.19
CA LYS A 165 -0.85 44.62 11.88
C LYS A 165 -1.55 43.37 11.40
N TYR A 166 -2.83 43.19 11.74
CA TYR A 166 -3.54 41.94 11.56
C TYR A 166 -4.86 42.14 10.84
N THR A 167 -5.27 41.16 10.05
CA THR A 167 -6.66 41.03 9.61
C THR A 167 -7.24 39.83 10.32
N MET A 168 -8.33 40.03 11.07
CA MET A 168 -8.98 38.95 11.81
C MET A 168 -10.40 38.74 11.29
N ARG A 169 -10.85 37.49 11.35
CA ARG A 169 -12.17 37.06 10.91
C ARG A 169 -12.96 36.53 12.09
N PHE A 170 -14.17 37.02 12.29
CA PHE A 170 -15.05 36.73 13.43
C PHE A 170 -16.38 36.15 12.98
N ASP A 171 -17.02 35.38 13.86
CA ASP A 171 -18.31 34.76 13.55
C ASP A 171 -19.38 35.80 13.26
N LYS A 172 -20.37 35.39 12.45
CA LYS A 172 -21.37 36.31 11.89
C LYS A 172 -22.15 37.03 12.98
N GLY A 173 -22.20 38.36 12.92
CA GLY A 173 -23.01 39.16 13.82
C GLY A 173 -22.42 39.22 15.23
N GLU A 174 -21.16 38.87 15.41
CA GLU A 174 -20.43 39.21 16.63
C GLU A 174 -20.06 40.70 16.65
N VAL A 175 -19.90 41.31 15.47
CA VAL A 175 -19.39 42.69 15.31
C VAL A 175 -20.52 43.61 14.84
N ILE A 176 -21.57 43.77 15.65
CA ILE A 176 -22.79 44.51 15.25
C ILE A 176 -22.75 46.00 15.61
N ARG A 177 -21.92 46.42 16.59
CA ARG A 177 -22.00 47.76 17.22
C ARG A 177 -20.67 48.53 17.29
N LEU A 178 -19.70 48.20 16.44
CA LEU A 178 -18.41 48.89 16.44
C LEU A 178 -18.43 50.05 15.44
N ASP A 179 -18.08 51.25 15.92
CA ASP A 179 -17.87 52.41 15.08
C ASP A 179 -16.42 52.45 14.57
N HIS A 180 -16.20 53.12 13.44
CA HIS A 180 -14.85 53.28 12.89
C HIS A 180 -13.94 53.99 13.92
N TYR A 181 -12.69 53.56 14.04
CA TYR A 181 -11.64 54.13 14.91
C TYR A 181 -11.63 53.71 16.39
N ASP A 182 -12.47 52.76 16.81
CA ASP A 182 -12.30 52.14 18.11
C ASP A 182 -10.99 51.35 18.20
N ARG A 183 -10.46 51.27 19.42
CA ARG A 183 -9.25 50.52 19.74
C ARG A 183 -9.61 49.16 20.29
N ALA A 184 -8.86 48.15 19.85
CA ALA A 184 -9.00 46.79 20.34
C ALA A 184 -7.68 46.31 20.92
N GLU A 185 -7.75 45.56 22.01
CA GLU A 185 -6.61 44.80 22.50
C GLU A 185 -6.56 43.46 21.76
N VAL A 186 -5.55 43.27 20.91
CA VAL A 186 -5.34 42.03 20.17
C VAL A 186 -4.37 41.16 20.94
N GLU A 187 -4.85 39.98 21.35
CA GLU A 187 -4.01 38.92 21.91
C GLU A 187 -3.43 38.07 20.79
N SER A 188 -2.10 37.93 20.79
CA SER A 188 -1.35 37.10 19.85
C SER A 188 -0.41 36.15 20.57
N THR A 189 -0.01 35.07 19.87
CA THR A 189 0.94 34.12 20.42
C THR A 189 2.35 34.70 20.50
N SER A 190 3.09 34.30 21.53
CA SER A 190 4.38 34.92 21.86
C SER A 190 5.50 34.61 20.87
N LEU A 191 5.56 33.38 20.38
CA LEU A 191 6.65 32.89 19.53
C LEU A 191 6.34 33.10 18.05
N LEU A 192 5.10 32.80 17.64
CA LEU A 192 4.69 32.83 16.22
C LEU A 192 3.86 34.07 15.84
N GLY A 193 3.52 34.92 16.81
CA GLY A 193 2.82 36.19 16.57
C GLY A 193 1.43 36.01 15.95
N LYS A 194 0.77 34.87 16.18
CA LYS A 194 -0.53 34.58 15.55
C LYS A 194 -1.64 35.27 16.34
N PRO A 195 -2.44 36.15 15.73
CA PRO A 195 -3.59 36.74 16.42
C PRO A 195 -4.57 35.62 16.79
N MET A 196 -5.13 35.70 18.00
CA MET A 196 -6.07 34.69 18.51
C MET A 196 -7.41 35.31 18.86
N ARG A 197 -7.37 36.46 19.53
CA ARG A 197 -8.52 37.06 20.17
C ARG A 197 -8.39 38.56 20.12
N ALA A 198 -9.49 39.25 19.86
CA ALA A 198 -9.58 40.69 19.97
C ALA A 198 -10.56 41.02 21.11
N VAL A 199 -10.10 41.82 22.07
CA VAL A 199 -10.93 42.36 23.13
C VAL A 199 -11.33 43.78 22.72
N LEU A 200 -12.62 43.95 22.49
CA LEU A 200 -13.25 45.17 22.02
C LEU A 200 -13.98 45.83 23.19
N THR A 201 -13.85 47.14 23.35
CA THR A 201 -14.62 47.88 24.35
C THR A 201 -15.87 48.45 23.69
N ILE A 202 -17.02 47.81 23.90
CA ILE A 202 -18.31 48.20 23.32
C ILE A 202 -19.22 48.67 24.46
N ASP A 203 -19.72 49.91 24.40
CA ASP A 203 -20.63 50.49 25.40
C ASP A 203 -20.08 50.40 26.86
N GLY A 204 -18.75 50.48 27.03
CA GLY A 204 -18.08 50.36 28.34
C GLY A 204 -17.97 48.93 28.87
N ARG A 205 -18.32 47.91 28.08
CA ARG A 205 -18.12 46.49 28.38
C ARG A 205 -17.00 45.93 27.50
N LEU A 206 -16.15 45.10 28.12
CA LEU A 206 -15.12 44.35 27.41
C LEU A 206 -15.75 43.10 26.81
N GLU A 207 -15.88 43.08 25.49
CA GLU A 207 -16.33 41.91 24.74
C GLU A 207 -15.13 41.27 24.04
N SER A 208 -14.97 39.96 24.25
CA SER A 208 -13.85 39.18 23.73
C SER A 208 -14.32 38.35 22.55
N HIS A 209 -13.74 38.61 21.38
CA HIS A 209 -14.06 37.92 20.14
C HIS A 209 -12.90 37.05 19.68
N GLU A 210 -13.19 35.80 19.34
CA GLU A 210 -12.18 34.84 18.88
C GLU A 210 -12.11 34.80 17.35
N GLN A 211 -10.90 34.66 16.82
CA GLN A 211 -10.72 34.47 15.39
C GLN A 211 -11.29 33.11 14.94
N ILE A 212 -12.10 33.12 13.88
CA ILE A 212 -12.71 31.90 13.31
C ILE A 212 -11.63 30.90 12.88
N TYR A 213 -10.65 31.40 12.13
CA TYR A 213 -9.58 30.59 11.56
C TYR A 213 -8.32 30.79 12.40
N ASN A 214 -8.12 29.89 13.34
CA ASN A 214 -6.91 29.84 14.15
C ASN A 214 -6.48 28.38 14.32
N ILE A 215 -5.21 28.08 14.03
CA ILE A 215 -4.62 26.76 14.28
C ILE A 215 -4.82 26.31 15.73
N TYR A 216 -4.83 27.26 16.67
CA TYR A 216 -4.99 27.00 18.10
C TYR A 216 -6.44 26.66 18.51
N LYS A 217 -7.45 26.89 17.65
CA LYS A 217 -8.85 26.53 17.93
C LYS A 217 -9.09 25.02 17.84
N VAL A 218 -8.38 24.36 16.93
CA VAL A 218 -8.44 22.90 16.70
C VAL A 218 -7.33 22.13 17.44
N PHE A 219 -6.47 22.86 18.15
CA PHE A 219 -5.26 22.38 18.80
C PHE A 219 -5.50 21.20 19.75
N GLY A 220 -6.51 21.34 20.61
CA GLY A 220 -6.83 20.36 21.65
C GLY A 220 -7.24 19.00 21.12
N ILE A 221 -7.58 18.90 19.82
CA ILE A 221 -7.92 17.63 19.16
C ILE A 221 -6.77 17.20 18.25
N ILE A 222 -6.32 18.10 17.39
CA ILE A 222 -5.39 17.75 16.31
C ILE A 222 -4.02 17.33 16.82
N ILE A 223 -3.49 17.98 17.85
CA ILE A 223 -2.15 17.68 18.34
C ILE A 223 -2.10 16.34 19.09
N PRO A 224 -3.02 16.05 20.02
CA PRO A 224 -3.09 14.72 20.62
C PRO A 224 -3.27 13.62 19.57
N VAL A 225 -4.12 13.84 18.56
CA VAL A 225 -4.28 12.91 17.44
C VAL A 225 -2.97 12.75 16.66
N MET A 226 -2.27 13.83 16.36
CA MET A 226 -0.99 13.77 15.64
C MET A 226 0.06 12.99 16.44
N PHE A 227 0.22 13.28 17.73
CA PHE A 227 1.12 12.51 18.60
C PHE A 227 0.74 11.03 18.64
N LEU A 228 -0.55 10.72 18.75
CA LEU A 228 -1.03 9.34 18.71
C LEU A 228 -0.68 8.66 17.39
N VAL A 229 -0.94 9.29 16.24
CA VAL A 229 -0.64 8.72 14.92
C VAL A 229 0.86 8.50 14.76
N VAL A 230 1.71 9.47 15.15
CA VAL A 230 3.18 9.34 15.12
C VAL A 230 3.64 8.20 16.03
N CYS A 231 3.10 8.09 17.23
CA CYS A 231 3.41 7.00 18.16
C CYS A 231 3.00 5.63 17.61
N LEU A 232 1.79 5.52 17.04
CA LEU A 232 1.32 4.29 16.41
C LEU A 232 2.20 3.89 15.23
N TYR A 233 2.56 4.85 14.38
CA TYR A 233 3.43 4.65 13.22
C TYR A 233 4.82 4.14 13.64
N ARG A 234 5.42 4.76 14.65
CA ARG A 234 6.82 4.50 15.02
C ARG A 234 6.99 3.29 15.93
N PHE A 235 6.07 3.06 16.86
CA PHE A 235 6.26 2.06 17.93
C PHE A 235 5.31 0.85 17.84
N VAL A 236 4.10 1.01 17.29
CA VAL A 236 3.07 -0.04 17.37
C VAL A 236 2.99 -0.85 16.07
N MET A 237 2.91 -0.18 14.92
CA MET A 237 2.68 -0.88 13.66
C MET A 237 3.94 -1.58 13.16
N LYS A 238 3.82 -2.87 12.90
CA LYS A 238 4.92 -3.72 12.39
C LYS A 238 4.81 -4.05 10.90
N THR A 239 3.61 -3.94 10.31
CA THR A 239 3.38 -4.23 8.90
C THR A 239 3.65 -3.00 8.02
N LEU A 240 4.22 -3.22 6.83
CA LEU A 240 4.57 -2.14 5.91
C LEU A 240 3.33 -1.37 5.41
N ASP A 241 2.26 -2.08 5.07
CA ASP A 241 1.03 -1.49 4.56
C ASP A 241 0.39 -0.54 5.57
N ALA A 242 0.32 -0.94 6.84
CA ALA A 242 -0.29 -0.11 7.87
C ALA A 242 0.59 1.10 8.23
N LYS A 243 1.92 0.94 8.20
CA LYS A 243 2.84 2.08 8.31
C LYS A 243 2.63 3.08 7.18
N LEU A 244 2.44 2.61 5.94
CA LEU A 244 2.16 3.48 4.81
C LEU A 244 0.84 4.24 4.98
N SER A 245 -0.24 3.56 5.41
CA SER A 245 -1.53 4.22 5.67
C SER A 245 -1.41 5.32 6.73
N LEU A 246 -0.71 5.04 7.84
CA LEU A 246 -0.46 6.05 8.87
C LEU A 246 0.44 7.18 8.37
N ALA A 247 1.45 6.88 7.55
CA ALA A 247 2.31 7.90 6.94
C ALA A 247 1.54 8.88 6.07
N ILE A 248 0.63 8.37 5.23
CA ILE A 248 -0.26 9.20 4.42
C ILE A 248 -1.17 10.05 5.31
N LEU A 249 -1.75 9.45 6.36
CA LEU A 249 -2.59 10.16 7.31
C LEU A 249 -1.82 11.30 8.02
N MET A 250 -0.58 11.05 8.45
CA MET A 250 0.28 12.08 9.06
C MET A 250 0.51 13.26 8.11
N VAL A 251 0.82 12.99 6.84
CA VAL A 251 1.00 14.07 5.85
C VAL A 251 -0.29 14.83 5.59
N MET A 252 -1.44 14.15 5.47
CA MET A 252 -2.72 14.83 5.29
C MET A 252 -3.05 15.74 6.48
N LEU A 253 -2.84 15.26 7.70
CA LEU A 253 -3.05 16.05 8.92
C LEU A 253 -2.05 17.23 8.98
N LEU A 254 -0.79 17.04 8.59
CA LEU A 254 0.19 18.11 8.52
C LEU A 254 -0.22 19.18 7.50
N LEU A 255 -0.67 18.78 6.31
CA LEU A 255 -1.15 19.72 5.30
C LEU A 255 -2.35 20.52 5.80
N PHE A 256 -3.26 19.88 6.53
CA PHE A 256 -4.37 20.58 7.19
C PHE A 256 -3.89 21.56 8.25
N GLN A 257 -2.93 21.17 9.10
CA GLN A 257 -2.30 22.07 10.07
C GLN A 257 -1.65 23.27 9.39
N LEU A 258 -0.87 23.05 8.34
CA LEU A 258 -0.22 24.10 7.56
C LEU A 258 -1.25 25.04 6.94
N TYR A 259 -2.33 24.50 6.36
CA TYR A 259 -3.43 25.31 5.83
C TYR A 259 -4.04 26.22 6.90
N MET A 260 -4.33 25.68 8.09
CA MET A 260 -4.86 26.46 9.22
C MET A 260 -3.83 27.45 9.77
N PHE A 261 -2.53 27.13 9.69
CA PHE A 261 -1.45 28.02 10.11
C PHE A 261 -1.26 29.22 9.16
N LEU A 262 -1.39 28.97 7.86
CA LEU A 262 -1.22 29.96 6.79
C LEU A 262 -2.44 30.89 6.67
N LYS A 263 -3.64 30.39 7.01
CA LYS A 263 -4.83 31.23 7.08
C LYS A 263 -4.78 32.12 8.33
N ILE A 264 -4.55 33.41 8.10
CA ILE A 264 -4.85 34.51 8.99
C ILE A 264 -6.18 35.11 8.52
#